data_AF-A0A9D2K404-F1
#
_entry.id   AF-A0A9D2K404-F1
#
_cell.length_a   1.000
_cell.length_b   1.000
_cell.length_c   1.000
_cell.angle_alpha   90.00
_cell.angle_beta   90.00
_cell.angle_gamma   90.00
#
_symmetry.space_group_name_H-M   'P 1'
#
loop_
_entity.id
_entity.type
_entity.pdbx_description
1 polymer ?
#
loop_
_entity_poly.entity_id
_entity_poly.type
_entity_poly.pdbx_seq_one_letter_code
_entity_poly.pdbx_strand_id
1 'polypeptide(L)'
;MTKILVVAGTADSVEFLKQLPDSVTAVATTFSQLGANCIVPRQGLTIESGALDQEGFRLLLREKNIDFLVDMSHPFAVEVSRNAKEAANKESVPYLRYERETVQDQQGICRRFPDFPSAVEALKKMEGNIFLTIGSKNLHYFKALPDFGERCYMRVLADSRILAELEEMKIDPAHIFAMKGVASKELNIALARQYDAKVIVSKDSGITGGIVEKMEAASALKIPLFLIDKPKDSGMTYENFAEIFKIIGRK
;
A
#
# COMPACT_ATOMS: atom_id res chain seq x y z
N MET A 1 20.13 -18.17 -15.95
CA MET A 1 19.04 -17.19 -15.78
C MET A 1 18.71 -17.14 -14.31
N THR A 2 18.76 -15.96 -13.70
CA THR A 2 18.38 -15.76 -12.31
C THR A 2 16.86 -15.89 -12.17
N LYS A 3 16.38 -16.61 -11.17
CA LYS A 3 14.96 -16.81 -10.88
C LYS A 3 14.57 -16.03 -9.64
N ILE A 4 13.60 -15.13 -9.76
CA ILE A 4 13.13 -14.33 -8.63
C ILE A 4 11.66 -14.59 -8.32
N LEU A 5 11.31 -14.48 -7.04
CA LEU A 5 9.92 -14.41 -6.59
C LEU A 5 9.64 -12.96 -6.20
N VAL A 6 8.62 -12.36 -6.80
CA VAL A 6 8.23 -10.97 -6.56
C VAL A 6 6.90 -10.96 -5.81
N VAL A 7 6.89 -10.42 -4.59
CA VAL A 7 5.63 -10.11 -3.89
C VAL A 7 5.07 -8.83 -4.50
N ALA A 8 4.07 -8.98 -5.36
CA ALA A 8 3.54 -7.94 -6.23
C ALA A 8 2.14 -7.45 -5.80
N GLY A 9 1.60 -6.48 -6.55
CA GLY A 9 0.29 -5.88 -6.32
C GLY A 9 0.34 -4.37 -6.05
N THR A 10 1.51 -3.75 -6.23
CA THR A 10 1.72 -2.30 -6.19
C THR A 10 2.04 -1.77 -7.58
N ALA A 11 1.83 -0.47 -7.80
CA ALA A 11 2.25 0.18 -9.04
C ALA A 11 3.76 0.00 -9.30
N ASP A 12 4.58 0.02 -8.25
CA ASP A 12 6.04 -0.19 -8.37
C ASP A 12 6.36 -1.61 -8.81
N SER A 13 5.65 -2.61 -8.28
CA SER A 13 5.84 -3.99 -8.72
C SER A 13 5.49 -4.18 -10.20
N VAL A 14 4.44 -3.51 -10.70
CA VAL A 14 4.09 -3.55 -12.12
C VAL A 14 5.19 -2.91 -12.95
N GLU A 15 5.75 -1.79 -12.51
CA GLU A 15 6.80 -1.10 -13.24
C GLU A 15 8.14 -1.84 -13.20
N PHE A 16 8.52 -2.39 -12.05
CA PHE A 16 9.69 -3.23 -11.88
C PHE A 16 9.64 -4.47 -12.78
N LEU A 17 8.48 -5.14 -12.84
CA LEU A 17 8.30 -6.34 -13.67
C LEU A 17 8.44 -6.05 -15.17
N LYS A 18 8.11 -4.83 -15.64
CA LYS A 18 8.34 -4.42 -17.03
C LYS A 18 9.82 -4.23 -17.36
N GLN A 19 10.60 -3.79 -16.38
CA GLN A 19 12.02 -3.47 -16.54
C GLN A 19 12.94 -4.65 -16.23
N LEU A 20 12.39 -5.86 -16.06
CA LEU A 20 13.19 -7.05 -15.78
C LEU A 20 14.21 -7.32 -16.89
N PRO A 21 15.50 -7.50 -16.56
CA PRO A 21 16.51 -7.92 -17.52
C PRO A 21 16.17 -9.26 -18.18
N ASP A 22 16.58 -9.47 -19.42
CA ASP A 22 16.33 -10.73 -20.15
C ASP A 22 17.01 -11.95 -19.52
N SER A 23 18.04 -11.72 -18.69
CA SER A 23 18.72 -12.75 -17.91
C SER A 23 17.93 -13.23 -16.68
N VAL A 24 16.78 -12.59 -16.38
CA VAL A 24 15.97 -12.82 -15.18
C VAL A 24 14.60 -13.37 -15.57
N THR A 25 14.20 -14.46 -14.92
CA THR A 25 12.82 -14.96 -14.93
C THR A 25 12.17 -14.70 -13.57
N ALA A 26 10.88 -14.39 -13.55
CA ALA A 26 10.16 -14.03 -12.34
C ALA A 26 8.86 -14.81 -12.17
N VAL A 27 8.54 -15.13 -10.91
CA VAL A 27 7.21 -15.49 -10.47
C VAL A 27 6.67 -14.31 -9.68
N ALA A 28 5.56 -13.70 -10.11
CA ALA A 28 4.93 -12.58 -9.42
C ALA A 28 3.68 -13.08 -8.69
N THR A 29 3.67 -12.97 -7.35
CA THR A 29 2.51 -13.35 -6.53
C THR A 29 1.74 -12.11 -6.10
N THR A 30 0.42 -12.15 -6.19
CA THR A 30 -0.44 -11.03 -5.80
C THR A 30 -1.49 -11.50 -4.80
N PHE A 31 -1.84 -10.64 -3.83
CA PHE A 31 -2.87 -10.97 -2.84
C PHE A 31 -4.25 -11.25 -3.48
N SER A 32 -4.55 -10.62 -4.63
CA SER A 32 -5.85 -10.73 -5.28
C SER A 32 -5.73 -10.77 -6.81
N GLN A 33 -6.75 -11.35 -7.45
CA GLN A 33 -6.87 -11.40 -8.91
C GLN A 33 -6.83 -9.99 -9.54
N LEU A 34 -7.39 -8.99 -8.86
CA LEU A 34 -7.32 -7.59 -9.32
C LEU A 34 -5.89 -7.08 -9.42
N GLY A 35 -5.00 -7.48 -8.50
CA GLY A 35 -3.58 -7.16 -8.56
C GLY A 35 -2.90 -7.86 -9.73
N ALA A 36 -3.17 -9.16 -9.94
CA ALA A 36 -2.64 -9.92 -11.06
C ALA A 36 -3.01 -9.31 -12.41
N ASN A 37 -4.25 -8.86 -12.58
CA ASN A 37 -4.74 -8.27 -13.82
C ASN A 37 -4.06 -6.93 -14.19
N CYS A 38 -3.32 -6.30 -13.27
CA CYS A 38 -2.55 -5.09 -13.54
C CYS A 38 -1.14 -5.39 -14.07
N ILE A 39 -0.68 -6.64 -14.01
CA ILE A 39 0.64 -7.07 -14.48
C ILE A 39 0.51 -7.51 -15.93
N VAL A 40 1.34 -6.95 -16.80
CA VAL A 40 1.35 -7.31 -18.23
C VAL A 40 2.12 -8.62 -18.41
N PRO A 41 1.50 -9.69 -18.94
CA PRO A 41 2.19 -10.95 -19.19
C PRO A 41 3.33 -10.77 -20.20
N ARG A 42 4.46 -11.43 -19.94
CA ARG A 42 5.61 -11.49 -20.87
C ARG A 42 6.37 -12.79 -20.73
N GLN A 43 7.23 -13.10 -21.71
CA GLN A 43 8.09 -14.27 -21.64
C GLN A 43 8.97 -14.23 -20.38
N GLY A 44 9.08 -15.36 -19.68
CA GLY A 44 9.86 -15.47 -18.44
C GLY A 44 9.18 -14.88 -17.20
N LEU A 45 7.91 -14.44 -17.30
CA LEU A 45 7.10 -13.98 -16.17
C LEU A 45 5.88 -14.88 -15.96
N THR A 46 5.81 -15.53 -14.81
CA THR A 46 4.62 -16.26 -14.34
C THR A 46 3.88 -15.41 -13.32
N ILE A 47 2.56 -15.33 -13.41
CA ILE A 47 1.73 -14.54 -12.48
C ILE A 47 0.83 -15.49 -11.71
N GLU A 48 0.89 -15.42 -10.38
CA GLU A 48 0.04 -16.21 -9.47
C GLU A 48 -0.75 -15.26 -8.56
N SER A 49 -2.00 -15.61 -8.27
CA SER A 49 -2.90 -14.81 -7.44
C SER A 49 -3.46 -15.62 -6.28
N GLY A 50 -3.49 -15.00 -5.10
CA GLY A 50 -3.95 -15.61 -3.87
C GLY A 50 -3.10 -15.14 -2.70
N ALA A 51 -3.71 -15.02 -1.53
CA ALA A 51 -2.96 -14.75 -0.31
C ALA A 51 -2.05 -15.96 -0.01
N LEU A 52 -0.78 -15.69 0.27
CA LEU A 52 0.18 -16.71 0.68
C LEU A 52 0.54 -16.49 2.14
N ASP A 53 0.47 -17.57 2.91
CA ASP A 53 1.08 -17.64 4.22
C ASP A 53 2.56 -18.00 4.09
N GLN A 54 3.23 -18.16 5.23
CA GLN A 54 4.64 -18.51 5.28
C GLN A 54 4.95 -19.82 4.54
N GLU A 55 4.14 -20.86 4.71
CA GLU A 55 4.39 -22.17 4.09
C GLU A 55 4.15 -22.12 2.58
N GLY A 56 3.13 -21.38 2.12
CA GLY A 56 2.91 -21.12 0.70
C GLY A 56 4.11 -20.44 0.04
N PHE A 57 4.71 -19.44 0.69
CA PHE A 57 5.96 -18.84 0.20
C PHE A 57 7.10 -19.86 0.16
N ARG A 58 7.30 -20.67 1.20
CA ARG A 58 8.37 -21.68 1.25
C ARG A 58 8.25 -22.72 0.13
N LEU A 59 7.04 -23.19 -0.15
CA LEU A 59 6.77 -24.12 -1.24
C LEU A 59 7.16 -23.51 -2.59
N LEU A 60 6.73 -22.28 -2.87
CA LEU A 60 7.09 -21.58 -4.10
C LEU A 60 8.61 -21.37 -4.25
N LEU A 61 9.29 -20.98 -3.17
CA LEU A 61 10.74 -20.81 -3.17
C LEU A 61 11.46 -22.10 -3.57
N ARG A 62 11.02 -23.26 -3.03
CA ARG A 62 11.60 -24.58 -3.33
C ARG A 62 11.25 -25.07 -4.73
N GLU A 63 9.97 -25.15 -5.05
CA GLU A 63 9.48 -25.77 -6.29
C GLU A 63 9.97 -25.01 -7.53
N LYS A 64 10.00 -23.67 -7.46
CA LYS A 64 10.44 -22.83 -8.56
C LYS A 64 11.96 -22.62 -8.57
N ASN A 65 12.67 -23.12 -7.56
CA ASN A 65 14.11 -22.95 -7.36
C ASN A 65 14.51 -21.46 -7.41
N ILE A 66 13.90 -20.67 -6.52
CA ILE A 66 14.06 -19.21 -6.49
C ILE A 66 15.42 -18.83 -5.92
N ASP A 67 16.08 -17.88 -6.59
CA ASP A 67 17.39 -17.34 -6.21
C ASP A 67 17.28 -16.12 -5.30
N PHE A 68 16.23 -15.30 -5.47
CA PHE A 68 15.97 -14.10 -4.67
C PHE A 68 14.46 -13.91 -4.46
N LEU A 69 14.07 -13.52 -3.25
CA LEU A 69 12.72 -13.02 -2.97
C LEU A 69 12.76 -11.49 -2.94
N VAL A 70 12.07 -10.85 -3.87
CA VAL A 70 11.92 -9.39 -3.94
C VAL A 70 10.54 -9.00 -3.40
N ASP A 71 10.48 -8.43 -2.20
CA ASP A 71 9.23 -7.94 -1.61
C ASP A 71 8.94 -6.52 -2.06
N MET A 72 7.96 -6.39 -2.96
CA MET A 72 7.43 -5.12 -3.47
C MET A 72 6.00 -4.85 -3.01
N SER A 73 5.56 -5.53 -1.95
CA SER A 73 4.26 -5.28 -1.34
C SER A 73 4.17 -3.85 -0.79
N HIS A 74 2.95 -3.37 -0.55
CA HIS A 74 2.75 -2.04 0.03
C HIS A 74 3.42 -1.94 1.42
N PRO A 75 3.99 -0.78 1.84
CA PRO A 75 4.67 -0.66 3.15
C PRO A 75 3.80 -1.05 4.36
N PHE A 76 2.48 -0.83 4.24
CA PHE A 76 1.49 -1.21 5.26
C PHE A 76 1.02 -2.68 5.18
N ALA A 77 1.58 -3.50 4.27
CA ALA A 77 1.24 -4.92 4.13
C ALA A 77 2.14 -5.78 5.05
N VAL A 78 2.14 -5.46 6.35
CA VAL A 78 3.06 -6.02 7.35
C VAL A 78 3.05 -7.55 7.38
N GLU A 79 1.87 -8.16 7.28
CA GLU A 79 1.71 -9.61 7.38
C GLU A 79 2.38 -10.35 6.21
N VAL A 80 2.14 -9.93 4.97
CA VAL A 80 2.73 -10.59 3.79
C VAL A 80 4.24 -10.41 3.76
N SER A 81 4.74 -9.22 4.12
CA SER A 81 6.18 -8.96 4.25
C SER A 81 6.82 -9.85 5.31
N ARG A 82 6.18 -10.00 6.47
CA ARG A 82 6.66 -10.91 7.53
C ARG A 82 6.71 -12.36 7.03
N ASN A 83 5.62 -12.85 6.45
CA ASN A 83 5.53 -14.23 5.96
C ASN A 83 6.59 -14.51 4.87
N ALA A 84 6.77 -13.57 3.93
CA ALA A 84 7.77 -13.66 2.88
C ALA A 84 9.21 -13.65 3.44
N LYS A 85 9.52 -12.71 4.35
CA LYS A 85 10.84 -12.60 5.00
C LYS A 85 11.19 -13.85 5.78
N GLU A 86 10.27 -14.37 6.57
CA GLU A 86 10.50 -15.59 7.34
C GLU A 86 10.64 -16.84 6.46
N ALA A 87 9.86 -16.93 5.38
CA ALA A 87 9.98 -18.00 4.39
C ALA A 87 11.35 -17.98 3.70
N ALA A 88 11.78 -16.80 3.24
CA ALA A 88 13.09 -16.60 2.63
C ALA A 88 14.23 -16.99 3.57
N ASN A 89 14.15 -16.57 4.84
CA ASN A 89 15.13 -16.95 5.87
C ASN A 89 15.18 -18.47 6.08
N LYS A 90 14.03 -19.15 6.19
CA LYS A 90 13.95 -20.61 6.37
C LYS A 90 14.54 -21.38 5.20
N GLU A 91 14.37 -20.87 3.98
CA GLU A 91 14.88 -21.50 2.75
C GLU A 91 16.27 -20.99 2.33
N SER A 92 16.92 -20.16 3.15
CA SER A 92 18.21 -19.53 2.85
C SER A 92 18.22 -18.77 1.51
N VAL A 93 17.07 -18.19 1.13
CA VAL A 93 16.93 -17.35 -0.05
C VAL A 93 17.13 -15.89 0.36
N PRO A 94 18.03 -15.14 -0.30
CA PRO A 94 18.17 -13.71 -0.07
C PRO A 94 16.85 -12.94 -0.24
N TYR A 95 16.52 -12.14 0.76
CA TYR A 95 15.31 -11.31 0.81
C TYR A 95 15.67 -9.84 0.52
N LEU A 96 15.06 -9.26 -0.50
CA LEU A 96 15.26 -7.88 -0.93
C LEU A 96 13.94 -7.12 -0.80
N ARG A 97 13.87 -6.13 0.11
CA ARG A 97 12.66 -5.33 0.32
C ARG A 97 12.75 -4.01 -0.44
N TYR A 98 11.83 -3.78 -1.38
CA TYR A 98 11.67 -2.45 -1.96
C TYR A 98 10.78 -1.60 -1.05
N GLU A 99 11.25 -0.41 -0.69
CA GLU A 99 10.45 0.57 0.03
C GLU A 99 10.62 1.95 -0.61
N ARG A 100 9.50 2.64 -0.79
CA ARG A 100 9.49 3.97 -1.41
C ARG A 100 10.08 4.99 -0.46
N GLU A 101 10.81 5.97 -1.00
CA GLU A 101 11.27 7.13 -0.24
C GLU A 101 10.08 7.87 0.42
N THR A 102 10.32 8.42 1.60
CA THR A 102 9.34 9.23 2.33
C THR A 102 9.30 10.65 1.77
N VAL A 103 8.11 11.12 1.42
CA VAL A 103 7.93 12.50 0.93
C VAL A 103 8.16 13.49 2.07
N GLN A 104 9.02 14.49 1.84
CA GLN A 104 9.23 15.58 2.79
C GLN A 104 8.10 16.61 2.71
N ASP A 105 7.62 17.04 3.87
CA ASP A 105 6.65 18.13 3.97
C ASP A 105 7.35 19.48 4.06
N GLN A 106 7.47 20.15 2.90
CA GLN A 106 8.10 21.46 2.81
C GLN A 106 7.19 22.59 3.32
N GLN A 107 5.86 22.38 3.36
CA GLN A 107 4.88 23.42 3.68
C GLN A 107 4.38 23.36 5.13
N GLY A 108 4.73 22.31 5.89
CA GLY A 108 4.28 22.12 7.26
C GLY A 108 2.79 21.76 7.37
N ILE A 109 2.18 21.26 6.28
CA ILE A 109 0.75 20.88 6.24
C ILE A 109 0.48 19.52 6.90
N CYS A 110 1.52 18.69 7.02
CA CYS A 110 1.44 17.33 7.53
C CYS A 110 1.60 17.31 9.04
N ARG A 111 0.61 16.72 9.72
CA ARG A 111 0.76 16.25 11.10
C ARG A 111 1.03 14.75 11.06
N ARG A 112 2.25 14.35 11.44
CA ARG A 112 2.67 12.94 11.40
C ARG A 112 2.26 12.20 12.67
N PHE A 113 1.90 10.93 12.51
CA PHE A 113 1.49 10.02 13.58
C PHE A 113 2.21 8.68 13.43
N PRO A 114 2.74 8.10 14.52
CA PRO A 114 3.46 6.84 14.46
C PRO A 114 2.56 5.65 14.08
N ASP A 115 1.25 5.75 14.30
CA ASP A 115 0.30 4.67 14.07
C ASP A 115 -1.16 5.18 13.92
N PHE A 116 -2.08 4.27 13.60
CA PHE A 116 -3.51 4.59 13.50
C PHE A 116 -4.14 5.02 14.83
N PRO A 117 -3.91 4.33 15.97
CA PRO A 117 -4.48 4.73 17.25
C PRO A 117 -4.13 6.17 17.66
N SER A 118 -2.87 6.58 17.53
CA SER A 118 -2.43 7.94 17.87
C SER A 118 -3.08 9.01 16.98
N ALA A 119 -3.28 8.72 15.69
CA ALA A 119 -4.04 9.60 14.80
C ALA A 119 -5.51 9.70 15.25
N VAL A 120 -6.15 8.58 15.61
CA VAL A 120 -7.53 8.56 16.12
C VAL A 120 -7.68 9.35 17.41
N GLU A 121 -6.73 9.25 18.36
CA GLU A 121 -6.76 10.06 19.60
C GLU A 121 -6.66 11.56 19.34
N ALA A 122 -5.95 11.98 18.29
CA ALA A 122 -5.94 13.38 17.87
C ALA A 122 -7.26 13.79 17.21
N LEU A 123 -7.86 12.91 16.40
CA LEU A 123 -9.16 13.15 15.73
C LEU A 123 -10.33 13.25 16.71
N LYS A 124 -10.26 12.58 17.86
CA LYS A 124 -11.25 12.73 18.96
C LYS A 124 -11.34 14.16 19.50
N LYS A 125 -10.29 14.97 19.31
CA LYS A 125 -10.20 16.36 19.78
C LYS A 125 -10.59 17.37 18.69
N MET A 126 -11.08 16.89 17.54
CA MET A 126 -11.44 17.71 16.38
C MET A 126 -12.89 17.48 16.01
N GLU A 127 -13.61 18.57 15.76
CA GLU A 127 -14.96 18.54 15.20
C GLU A 127 -14.94 18.60 13.66
N GLY A 128 -16.04 18.21 13.05
CA GLY A 128 -16.24 18.23 11.59
C GLY A 128 -15.72 16.99 10.87
N ASN A 129 -15.97 16.97 9.55
CA ASN A 129 -15.86 15.78 8.72
C ASN A 129 -14.41 15.35 8.48
N ILE A 130 -14.19 14.05 8.44
CA ILE A 130 -12.88 13.41 8.23
C ILE A 130 -12.88 12.74 6.87
N PHE A 131 -11.90 13.08 6.02
CA PHE A 131 -11.71 12.38 4.75
C PHE A 131 -10.59 11.34 4.84
N LEU A 132 -10.98 10.06 4.90
CA LEU A 132 -10.10 8.90 5.01
C LEU A 132 -9.65 8.41 3.62
N THR A 133 -8.35 8.55 3.33
CA THR A 133 -7.71 8.07 2.10
C THR A 133 -6.81 6.85 2.33
N ILE A 134 -7.13 6.07 3.37
CA ILE A 134 -6.31 4.97 3.89
C ILE A 134 -6.73 3.57 3.36
N GLY A 135 -7.79 3.48 2.56
CA GLY A 135 -8.39 2.21 2.13
C GLY A 135 -9.11 1.48 3.28
N SER A 136 -9.62 0.27 3.02
CA SER A 136 -10.51 -0.43 3.96
C SER A 136 -9.80 -1.11 5.14
N LYS A 137 -8.63 -1.71 4.91
CA LYS A 137 -7.95 -2.59 5.88
C LYS A 137 -7.78 -2.01 7.29
N ASN A 138 -7.57 -0.70 7.39
CA ASN A 138 -7.27 -0.03 8.66
C ASN A 138 -8.43 0.85 9.17
N LEU A 139 -9.62 0.75 8.58
CA LEU A 139 -10.80 1.48 9.06
C LEU A 139 -11.26 1.02 10.43
N HIS A 140 -10.96 -0.23 10.82
CA HIS A 140 -11.32 -0.76 12.12
C HIS A 140 -10.77 0.07 13.30
N TYR A 141 -9.61 0.72 13.16
CA TYR A 141 -9.07 1.64 14.18
C TYR A 141 -9.97 2.85 14.42
N PHE A 142 -10.66 3.33 13.37
CA PHE A 142 -11.49 4.54 13.44
C PHE A 142 -12.85 4.28 14.08
N LYS A 143 -13.24 3.02 14.31
CA LYS A 143 -14.41 2.66 15.12
C LYS A 143 -14.33 3.17 16.57
N ALA A 144 -13.14 3.54 17.04
CA ALA A 144 -12.95 4.18 18.34
C ALA A 144 -13.39 5.66 18.37
N LEU A 145 -13.72 6.26 17.21
CA LEU A 145 -14.41 7.55 17.15
C LEU A 145 -15.90 7.32 17.47
N PRO A 146 -16.48 8.07 18.43
CA PRO A 146 -17.89 7.89 18.81
C PRO A 146 -18.86 8.16 17.66
N ASP A 147 -18.45 9.02 16.72
CA ASP A 147 -19.19 9.53 15.56
C ASP A 147 -18.65 8.95 14.23
N PHE A 148 -17.95 7.80 14.29
CA PHE A 148 -17.28 7.20 13.13
C PHE A 148 -18.17 7.09 11.89
N GLY A 149 -19.38 6.56 12.02
CA GLY A 149 -20.30 6.38 10.90
C GLY A 149 -20.88 7.68 10.33
N GLU A 150 -20.88 8.76 11.14
CA GLU A 150 -21.55 10.02 10.82
C GLU A 150 -20.61 11.02 10.12
N ARG A 151 -19.34 11.09 10.55
CA ARG A 151 -18.42 12.12 10.04
C ARG A 151 -17.23 11.59 9.24
N CYS A 152 -17.04 10.27 9.11
CA CYS A 152 -15.95 9.71 8.32
C CYS A 152 -16.41 9.38 6.90
N TYR A 153 -15.81 10.09 5.94
CA TYR A 153 -15.94 9.84 4.51
C TYR A 153 -14.71 9.08 4.05
N MET A 154 -14.87 8.00 3.30
CA MET A 154 -13.76 7.10 3.00
C MET A 154 -13.66 6.75 1.52
N ARG A 155 -12.42 6.79 1.03
CA ARG A 155 -12.08 6.27 -0.28
C ARG A 155 -11.58 4.83 -0.14
N VAL A 156 -12.23 3.91 -0.83
CA VAL A 156 -11.90 2.49 -0.85
C VAL A 156 -11.79 1.96 -2.27
N LEU A 157 -11.14 0.81 -2.42
CA LEU A 157 -11.10 0.11 -3.70
C LEU A 157 -12.51 -0.33 -4.08
N ALA A 158 -12.88 -0.16 -5.35
CA ALA A 158 -14.14 -0.67 -5.90
C ALA A 158 -14.13 -2.21 -6.00
N ASP A 159 -14.30 -2.87 -4.85
CA ASP A 159 -14.38 -4.32 -4.68
C ASP A 159 -15.64 -4.66 -3.87
N SER A 160 -16.46 -5.59 -4.36
CA SER A 160 -17.74 -5.93 -3.73
C SER A 160 -17.60 -6.46 -2.31
N ARG A 161 -16.49 -7.14 -1.99
CA ARG A 161 -16.23 -7.66 -0.63
C ARG A 161 -15.94 -6.52 0.33
N ILE A 162 -15.19 -5.51 -0.12
CA ILE A 162 -14.92 -4.32 0.68
C ILE A 162 -16.22 -3.55 0.94
N LEU A 163 -17.10 -3.43 -0.06
CA LEU A 163 -18.38 -2.76 0.13
C LEU A 163 -19.28 -3.50 1.12
N ALA A 164 -19.31 -4.84 1.08
CA ALA A 164 -20.03 -5.65 2.06
C ALA A 164 -19.48 -5.46 3.50
N GLU A 165 -18.15 -5.44 3.67
CA GLU A 165 -17.52 -5.15 4.97
C GLU A 165 -17.93 -3.76 5.52
N LEU A 166 -18.06 -2.74 4.66
CA LEU A 166 -18.48 -1.40 5.06
C LEU A 166 -19.95 -1.33 5.45
N GLU A 167 -20.80 -2.10 4.77
CA GLU A 167 -22.22 -2.24 5.12
C GLU A 167 -22.39 -2.89 6.51
N GLU A 168 -21.63 -3.96 6.80
CA GLU A 168 -21.59 -4.58 8.13
C GLU A 168 -21.09 -3.60 9.22
N MET A 169 -20.20 -2.69 8.85
CA MET A 169 -19.73 -1.60 9.71
C MET A 169 -20.73 -0.45 9.88
N LYS A 170 -21.92 -0.55 9.25
CA LYS A 170 -23.00 0.46 9.27
C LYS A 170 -22.53 1.84 8.79
N ILE A 171 -21.63 1.86 7.82
CA ILE A 171 -21.24 3.09 7.13
C ILE A 171 -22.34 3.49 6.17
N ASP A 172 -22.75 4.76 6.21
CA ASP A 172 -23.68 5.30 5.22
C ASP A 172 -23.05 5.19 3.81
N PRO A 173 -23.73 4.59 2.82
CA PRO A 173 -23.23 4.54 1.45
C PRO A 173 -22.84 5.90 0.86
N ALA A 174 -23.48 6.99 1.29
CA ALA A 174 -23.13 8.36 0.89
C ALA A 174 -21.72 8.79 1.35
N HIS A 175 -21.14 8.09 2.32
CA HIS A 175 -19.80 8.34 2.85
C HIS A 175 -18.72 7.48 2.16
N ILE A 176 -19.08 6.65 1.17
CA ILE A 176 -18.17 5.69 0.53
C ILE A 176 -17.86 6.13 -0.90
N PHE A 177 -16.58 6.40 -1.19
CA PHE A 177 -16.10 6.61 -2.56
C PHE A 177 -15.34 5.37 -3.05
N ALA A 178 -16.06 4.50 -3.74
CA ALA A 178 -15.51 3.29 -4.34
C ALA A 178 -14.82 3.62 -5.67
N MET A 179 -13.49 3.52 -5.72
CA MET A 179 -12.73 3.81 -6.95
C MET A 179 -11.44 3.00 -7.06
N LYS A 180 -10.92 2.87 -8.28
CA LYS A 180 -9.65 2.18 -8.57
C LYS A 180 -8.55 3.20 -8.84
N GLY A 181 -7.35 2.94 -8.30
CA GLY A 181 -6.14 3.71 -8.60
C GLY A 181 -5.86 4.86 -7.63
N VAL A 182 -4.84 5.65 -7.97
CA VAL A 182 -4.45 6.85 -7.22
C VAL A 182 -5.30 8.02 -7.70
N ALA A 183 -5.92 8.76 -6.78
CA ALA A 183 -6.73 9.93 -7.13
C ALA A 183 -5.86 11.15 -7.38
N SER A 184 -6.21 11.96 -8.38
CA SER A 184 -5.55 13.23 -8.65
C SER A 184 -5.78 14.24 -7.53
N LYS A 185 -4.95 15.28 -7.52
CA LYS A 185 -5.12 16.45 -6.66
C LYS A 185 -6.55 17.03 -6.75
N GLU A 186 -7.04 17.25 -7.97
CA GLU A 186 -8.34 17.87 -8.24
C GLU A 186 -9.48 17.02 -7.68
N LEU A 187 -9.39 15.69 -7.82
CA LEU A 187 -10.38 14.79 -7.28
C LEU A 187 -10.35 14.77 -5.74
N ASN A 188 -9.16 14.74 -5.13
CA ASN A 188 -9.05 14.84 -3.68
C ASN A 188 -9.64 16.16 -3.16
N ILE A 189 -9.39 17.28 -3.84
CA ILE A 189 -9.96 18.60 -3.53
C ILE A 189 -11.48 18.56 -3.66
N ALA A 190 -12.00 18.04 -4.77
CA ALA A 190 -13.43 18.03 -5.06
C ALA A 190 -14.21 17.23 -4.00
N LEU A 191 -13.73 16.01 -3.68
CA LEU A 191 -14.37 15.16 -2.67
C LEU A 191 -14.28 15.78 -1.27
N ALA A 192 -13.10 16.21 -0.85
CA ALA A 192 -12.95 16.82 0.48
C ALA A 192 -13.78 18.09 0.63
N ARG A 193 -13.87 18.93 -0.42
CA ARG A 193 -14.70 20.14 -0.42
C ARG A 193 -16.20 19.83 -0.42
N GLN A 194 -16.64 18.90 -1.25
CA GLN A 194 -18.06 18.53 -1.38
C GLN A 194 -18.66 18.12 -0.04
N TYR A 195 -17.87 17.46 0.81
CA TYR A 195 -18.29 16.95 2.11
C TYR A 195 -17.69 17.74 3.28
N ASP A 196 -17.23 18.98 3.03
CA ASP A 196 -16.70 19.90 4.05
C ASP A 196 -15.69 19.26 5.03
N ALA A 197 -14.78 18.45 4.50
CA ALA A 197 -13.76 17.78 5.30
C ALA A 197 -12.84 18.81 5.99
N LYS A 198 -12.65 18.65 7.29
CA LYS A 198 -11.75 19.47 8.12
C LYS A 198 -10.36 18.88 8.25
N VAL A 199 -10.17 17.65 7.79
CA VAL A 199 -8.89 16.94 7.81
C VAL A 199 -8.89 15.84 6.76
N ILE A 200 -7.75 15.66 6.10
CA ILE A 200 -7.48 14.48 5.27
C ILE A 200 -6.62 13.53 6.09
N VAL A 201 -6.94 12.24 6.11
CA VAL A 201 -6.11 11.21 6.74
C VAL A 201 -5.53 10.31 5.66
N SER A 202 -4.21 10.11 5.67
CA SER A 202 -3.50 9.29 4.71
C SER A 202 -2.43 8.42 5.37
N LYS A 203 -2.08 7.33 4.71
CA LYS A 203 -0.89 6.53 4.96
C LYS A 203 0.29 7.16 4.24
N ASP A 204 1.47 7.21 4.86
CA ASP A 204 2.72 7.50 4.17
C ASP A 204 3.06 6.35 3.23
N SER A 205 2.47 6.40 2.04
CA SER A 205 2.60 5.36 1.02
C SER A 205 3.69 5.69 0.00
N GLY A 206 4.57 6.67 0.29
CA GLY A 206 5.58 7.16 -0.64
C GLY A 206 5.01 7.87 -1.88
N ILE A 207 5.90 8.33 -2.76
CA ILE A 207 5.58 9.20 -3.92
C ILE A 207 4.52 8.57 -4.82
N THR A 208 4.72 7.33 -5.27
CA THR A 208 3.78 6.61 -6.15
C THR A 208 2.47 6.21 -5.45
N GLY A 209 2.30 6.52 -4.16
CA GLY A 209 1.08 6.32 -3.37
C GLY A 209 0.10 7.50 -3.43
N GLY A 210 0.46 8.55 -4.17
CA GLY A 210 -0.35 9.74 -4.32
C GLY A 210 -0.28 10.68 -3.12
N ILE A 211 0.84 10.69 -2.40
CA ILE A 211 1.00 11.52 -1.20
C ILE A 211 1.12 13.00 -1.58
N VAL A 212 1.83 13.30 -2.67
CA VAL A 212 2.00 14.66 -3.17
C VAL A 212 0.64 15.28 -3.47
N GLU A 213 -0.22 14.57 -4.20
CA GLU A 213 -1.56 15.01 -4.57
C GLU A 213 -2.46 15.28 -3.35
N LYS A 214 -2.28 14.52 -2.26
CA LYS A 214 -3.02 14.71 -1.01
C LYS A 214 -2.50 15.90 -0.21
N MET A 215 -1.17 16.10 -0.17
CA MET A 215 -0.55 17.28 0.45
C MET A 215 -0.99 18.56 -0.26
N GLU A 216 -0.95 18.54 -1.59
CA GLU A 216 -1.41 19.66 -2.41
C GLU A 216 -2.91 19.92 -2.24
N ALA A 217 -3.73 18.87 -2.12
CA ALA A 217 -5.16 19.02 -1.84
C ALA A 217 -5.43 19.62 -0.46
N ALA A 218 -4.75 19.13 0.58
CA ALA A 218 -4.84 19.65 1.94
C ALA A 218 -4.42 21.13 2.00
N SER A 219 -3.31 21.47 1.33
CA SER A 219 -2.82 22.85 1.20
C SER A 219 -3.81 23.75 0.47
N ALA A 220 -4.37 23.31 -0.67
CA ALA A 220 -5.38 24.06 -1.42
C ALA A 220 -6.68 24.30 -0.63
N LEU A 221 -7.05 23.37 0.25
CA LEU A 221 -8.22 23.49 1.12
C LEU A 221 -7.92 24.17 2.46
N LYS A 222 -6.64 24.43 2.77
CA LYS A 222 -6.18 24.96 4.05
C LYS A 222 -6.62 24.11 5.26
N ILE A 223 -6.58 22.79 5.09
CA ILE A 223 -6.88 21.82 6.15
C ILE A 223 -5.66 20.95 6.43
N PRO A 224 -5.48 20.42 7.65
CA PRO A 224 -4.37 19.54 7.97
C PRO A 224 -4.44 18.22 7.20
N LEU A 225 -3.26 17.68 6.86
CA LEU A 225 -3.09 16.29 6.43
C LEU A 225 -2.54 15.47 7.61
N PHE A 226 -3.35 14.56 8.14
CA PHE A 226 -2.90 13.59 9.13
C PHE A 226 -2.22 12.44 8.39
N LEU A 227 -0.90 12.35 8.53
CA LEU A 227 -0.08 11.37 7.83
C LEU A 227 0.38 10.29 8.81
N ILE A 228 -0.01 9.05 8.55
CA ILE A 228 0.35 7.91 9.38
C ILE A 228 1.64 7.32 8.84
N ASP A 229 2.64 7.21 9.71
CA ASP A 229 3.97 6.72 9.38
C ASP A 229 3.94 5.26 8.95
N LYS A 230 4.89 4.89 8.09
CA LYS A 230 5.09 3.50 7.67
C LYS A 230 5.48 2.67 8.91
N PRO A 231 4.96 1.44 9.04
CA PRO A 231 5.46 0.51 10.07
C PRO A 231 6.97 0.31 9.90
N LYS A 232 7.72 0.31 11.01
CA LYS A 232 9.17 0.09 10.97
C LYS A 232 9.48 -1.36 10.57
N ASP A 233 10.23 -1.57 9.49
CA ASP A 233 10.87 -2.85 9.18
C ASP A 233 12.30 -2.85 9.74
N SER A 234 12.74 -3.99 10.29
CA SER A 234 14.09 -4.19 10.81
C SER A 234 15.11 -4.67 9.76
N GLY A 235 14.67 -4.83 8.51
CA GLY A 235 15.50 -5.31 7.39
C GLY A 235 16.17 -4.20 6.58
N MET A 236 17.10 -4.60 5.72
CA MET A 236 17.66 -3.73 4.69
C MET A 236 16.59 -3.47 3.61
N THR A 237 16.34 -2.20 3.30
CA THR A 237 15.39 -1.77 2.29
C THR A 237 16.11 -1.06 1.14
N TYR A 238 15.51 -1.11 -0.04
CA TYR A 238 16.03 -0.51 -1.26
C TYR A 238 15.00 0.48 -1.81
N GLU A 239 15.45 1.68 -2.13
CA GLU A 239 14.59 2.75 -2.65
C GLU A 239 14.62 2.82 -4.19
N ASN A 240 15.53 2.08 -4.83
CA ASN A 240 15.77 2.11 -6.27
C ASN A 240 15.83 0.69 -6.87
N PHE A 241 15.10 0.48 -7.97
CA PHE A 241 15.12 -0.77 -8.74
C PHE A 241 16.52 -1.12 -9.27
N ALA A 242 17.32 -0.12 -9.65
CA ALA A 242 18.66 -0.34 -10.18
C ALA A 242 19.58 -1.05 -9.19
N GLU A 243 19.42 -0.80 -7.88
CA GLU A 243 20.18 -1.49 -6.84
C GLU A 243 19.77 -2.95 -6.74
N ILE A 244 18.46 -3.24 -6.78
CA ILE A 244 17.92 -4.60 -6.80
C ILE A 244 18.42 -5.33 -8.05
N PHE A 245 18.34 -4.70 -9.23
CA PHE A 245 18.83 -5.28 -10.49
C PHE A 245 20.34 -5.59 -10.45
N LYS A 246 21.14 -4.71 -9.84
CA LYS A 246 22.58 -4.92 -9.66
C LYS A 246 22.87 -6.13 -8.76
N ILE A 247 22.05 -6.38 -7.74
CA ILE A 247 22.21 -7.53 -6.84
C ILE A 247 21.84 -8.82 -7.57
N ILE A 248 20.67 -8.88 -8.20
CA ILE A 248 20.19 -10.10 -8.86
C ILE A 248 20.98 -10.45 -10.13
N GLY A 249 21.61 -9.45 -10.77
CA GLY A 249 22.44 -9.63 -11.97
C GLY A 249 23.90 -10.01 -11.70
N ARG A 250 24.34 -10.07 -10.43
CA ARG A 250 25.69 -10.53 -10.04
C ARG A 250 25.81 -12.06 -9.93
N LYS A 251 24.72 -12.78 -10.11
CA LYS A 251 24.65 -14.24 -10.14
C LYS A 251 24.82 -14.75 -11.57
#